data_AF-A0A9P1MGN5-F1
#
_entry.id   AF-A0A9P1MGN5-F1
#
_cell.length_a   1.000
_cell.length_b   1.000
_cell.length_c   1.000
_cell.angle_alpha   90.00
_cell.angle_beta   90.00
_cell.angle_gamma   90.00
#
_symmetry.space_group_name_H-M   'P 1'
#
loop_
_entity.id
_entity.type
_entity.pdbx_description
1 polymer ?
#
loop_
_entity_poly.entity_id
_entity_poly.type
_entity_poly.pdbx_seq_one_letter_code
_entity_poly.pdbx_strand_id
1 'polypeptide(L)'
;MDSLPEDILYQILIVIKRASITHLRRCILVNKAWYYTGLPLLYRNLALSSRYLALFLEGFRWEDHAHLVRSLTVHVSAPPRMRYSSGAQMCNARDQRDLEMAMLSEKLGGLVNLASFSLHAPFREVASVTRRAVIALLENLPSSCTCLEIDTADSDDRLQGESLHVCESLRAVLPRMRFARIRTSAMCCAMFGNGPDPNRDPGTEDDGQASFRPIALPHMESLLVNCITTDCYALPRCQHPAWDDGLLDPGSPDACWPSVTAALQILTDTKGAVKPDASITVMGYTLPGDPTTWPYGRPISARTISPSPGSCASRARGTLGSSDAIEPVAEDHNWVAVYGGSRLPRPVVAAEMRGERSIAMGCLVKPAYLKSAAKWLQENPGQIPTHWLNENQCGLKLFTAEKREGEEYLSLEPIREWTPAGWIRGSHNMFMRRRMVR
;
A
#
# COMPACT_ATOMS: atom_id res chain seq x y z
N MET A 1 -31.40 32.95 5.10
CA MET A 1 -30.83 31.71 4.53
C MET A 1 -31.74 30.50 4.73
N ASP A 2 -32.83 30.61 5.50
CA ASP A 2 -33.72 29.47 5.79
C ASP A 2 -34.55 28.97 4.59
N SER A 3 -34.46 29.66 3.44
CA SER A 3 -35.12 29.31 2.18
C SER A 3 -34.19 28.68 1.14
N LEU A 4 -32.94 28.35 1.50
CA LEU A 4 -32.00 27.77 0.55
C LEU A 4 -32.36 26.30 0.28
N PRO A 5 -32.48 25.86 -0.97
CA PRO A 5 -32.67 24.45 -1.29
C PRO A 5 -31.54 23.57 -0.72
N GLU A 6 -31.89 22.36 -0.28
CA GLU A 6 -30.96 21.44 0.40
C GLU A 6 -29.77 21.04 -0.47
N ASP A 7 -29.98 20.87 -1.77
CA ASP A 7 -28.95 20.58 -2.75
C ASP A 7 -27.94 21.72 -2.88
N ILE A 8 -28.40 22.97 -2.90
CA ILE A 8 -27.51 24.15 -2.91
C ILE A 8 -26.72 24.23 -1.60
N LEU A 9 -27.37 23.98 -0.46
CA LEU A 9 -26.68 23.95 0.83
C LEU A 9 -25.60 22.87 0.86
N TYR A 10 -25.92 21.68 0.34
CA TYR A 10 -24.99 20.56 0.23
C TYR A 10 -23.77 20.92 -0.63
N GLN A 11 -23.97 21.59 -1.78
CA GLN A 11 -22.87 22.06 -2.62
C GLN A 11 -21.98 23.09 -1.91
N ILE A 12 -22.58 24.03 -1.17
CA ILE A 12 -21.82 25.00 -0.36
C ILE A 12 -20.96 24.27 0.68
N LEU A 13 -21.54 23.29 1.38
CA LEU A 13 -20.83 22.51 2.39
C LEU A 13 -19.70 21.65 1.80
N ILE A 14 -19.83 21.14 0.57
CA ILE A 14 -18.73 20.47 -0.14
C ILE A 14 -17.57 21.43 -0.36
N VAL A 15 -17.84 22.65 -0.83
CA VAL A 15 -16.79 23.67 -1.05
C VAL A 15 -16.11 24.03 0.27
N ILE A 16 -16.89 24.19 1.35
CA ILE A 16 -16.35 24.47 2.69
C ILE A 16 -15.50 23.30 3.19
N LYS A 17 -15.95 22.06 3.03
CA LYS A 17 -15.19 20.84 3.41
C LYS A 17 -13.84 20.79 2.71
N ARG A 18 -13.83 21.05 1.40
CA ARG A 18 -12.61 21.10 0.58
C ARG A 18 -11.66 22.17 1.09
N ALA A 19 -12.16 23.32 1.54
CA ALA A 19 -11.33 24.36 2.13
C ALA A 19 -10.81 24.01 3.53
N SER A 20 -11.67 23.50 4.43
CA SER A 20 -11.31 23.12 5.80
C SER A 20 -12.39 22.29 6.48
N ILE A 21 -12.01 21.12 7.00
CA ILE A 21 -12.90 20.30 7.83
C ILE A 21 -13.32 21.01 9.13
N THR A 22 -12.46 21.89 9.67
CA THR A 22 -12.78 22.69 10.85
C THR A 22 -13.86 23.72 10.55
N HIS A 23 -13.84 24.33 9.35
CA HIS A 23 -14.91 25.22 8.91
C HIS A 23 -16.20 24.46 8.71
N LEU A 24 -16.17 23.28 8.08
CA LEU A 24 -17.35 22.43 7.94
C LEU A 24 -17.98 22.16 9.32
N ARG A 25 -17.17 21.73 10.30
CA ARG A 25 -17.64 21.45 11.66
C ARG A 25 -18.34 22.66 12.31
N ARG A 26 -17.85 23.88 12.09
CA ARG A 26 -18.49 25.10 12.62
C ARG A 26 -19.80 25.40 11.88
N CYS A 27 -19.81 25.25 10.56
CA CYS A 27 -20.98 25.50 9.72
C CYS A 27 -22.15 24.57 10.03
N ILE A 28 -21.90 23.28 10.25
CA ILE A 28 -22.98 22.33 10.56
C ILE A 28 -23.62 22.58 11.94
N LEU A 29 -23.01 23.40 12.81
CA LEU A 29 -23.57 23.75 14.12
C LEU A 29 -24.41 25.04 14.09
N VAL A 30 -24.61 25.65 12.91
CA VAL A 30 -25.37 26.90 12.77
C VAL A 30 -26.85 26.70 13.07
N ASN A 31 -27.48 25.70 12.46
CA ASN A 31 -28.88 25.33 12.72
C ASN A 31 -29.14 23.85 12.34
N LYS A 32 -30.36 23.36 12.58
CA LYS A 32 -30.74 21.96 12.30
C LYS A 32 -30.58 21.55 10.83
N ALA A 33 -30.94 22.42 9.88
CA ALA A 33 -30.82 22.12 8.46
C ALA A 33 -29.35 21.92 8.07
N TRP A 34 -28.47 22.84 8.47
CA TRP A 34 -27.02 22.74 8.25
C TRP A 34 -26.43 21.51 8.92
N TYR A 35 -26.91 21.17 10.11
CA TYR A 35 -26.51 19.96 10.82
C TYR A 35 -26.82 18.71 10.01
N TYR A 36 -28.09 18.50 9.64
CA TYR A 36 -28.51 17.28 8.93
C TYR A 36 -27.92 17.17 7.53
N THR A 37 -27.86 18.28 6.77
CA THR A 37 -27.26 18.27 5.41
C THR A 37 -25.76 18.05 5.44
N GLY A 38 -25.06 18.57 6.45
CA GLY A 38 -23.60 18.47 6.55
C GLY A 38 -23.07 17.25 7.28
N LEU A 39 -23.88 16.57 8.09
CA LEU A 39 -23.47 15.39 8.85
C LEU A 39 -22.94 14.25 7.96
N PRO A 40 -23.60 13.90 6.83
CA PRO A 40 -23.05 12.93 5.90
C PRO A 40 -21.68 13.37 5.37
N LEU A 41 -21.48 14.66 5.05
CA LEU A 41 -20.19 15.16 4.55
C LEU A 41 -19.07 15.03 5.59
N LEU A 42 -19.38 15.20 6.87
CA LEU A 42 -18.45 15.07 7.98
C LEU A 42 -18.02 13.61 8.20
N TYR A 43 -18.97 12.68 8.27
CA TYR A 43 -18.69 11.28 8.62
C TYR A 43 -18.44 10.35 7.44
N ARG A 44 -18.68 10.79 6.20
CA ARG A 44 -18.55 9.94 5.00
C ARG A 44 -17.17 9.31 4.84
N ASN A 45 -16.11 10.07 5.06
CA ASN A 45 -14.73 9.61 4.88
C ASN A 45 -13.96 9.88 6.17
N LEU A 46 -13.74 8.84 6.96
CA LEU A 46 -13.05 8.89 8.24
C LEU A 46 -11.61 8.44 8.07
N ALA A 47 -10.68 9.19 8.66
CA ALA A 47 -9.30 8.79 8.82
C ALA A 47 -8.92 8.96 10.29
N LEU A 48 -8.60 7.85 10.94
CA LEU A 48 -8.34 7.77 12.37
C LEU A 48 -6.87 7.42 12.56
N SER A 49 -6.10 8.31 13.17
CA SER A 49 -4.80 7.93 13.74
C SER A 49 -4.99 7.13 15.03
N SER A 50 -3.97 6.42 15.49
CA SER A 50 -3.95 5.75 16.79
C SER A 50 -4.46 6.62 17.95
N ARG A 51 -4.14 7.91 17.96
CA ARG A 51 -4.60 8.85 18.99
C ARG A 51 -6.12 9.06 19.00
N TYR A 52 -6.76 9.01 17.84
CA TYR A 52 -8.18 9.30 17.68
C TYR A 52 -9.03 8.03 17.61
N LEU A 53 -8.42 6.86 17.42
CA LEU A 53 -9.14 5.59 17.36
C LEU A 53 -9.90 5.29 18.66
N ALA A 54 -9.24 5.34 19.82
CA ALA A 54 -9.89 5.14 21.12
C ALA A 54 -11.06 6.12 21.35
N LEU A 55 -10.82 7.42 21.11
CA LEU A 55 -11.85 8.46 21.24
C LEU A 55 -13.03 8.24 20.29
N PHE A 56 -12.76 7.73 19.09
CA PHE A 56 -13.80 7.40 18.12
C PHE A 56 -14.61 6.18 18.58
N LEU A 57 -13.97 5.12 19.05
CA LEU A 57 -14.64 3.91 19.53
C LEU A 57 -15.60 4.22 20.70
N GLU A 58 -15.18 5.09 21.63
CA GLU A 58 -15.97 5.49 22.80
C GLU A 58 -17.03 6.55 22.48
N GLY A 59 -16.68 7.55 21.66
CA GLY A 59 -17.52 8.74 21.47
C GLY A 59 -18.40 8.72 20.23
N PHE A 60 -18.14 7.85 19.26
CA PHE A 60 -18.96 7.78 18.04
C PHE A 60 -20.31 7.14 18.34
N ARG A 61 -21.39 7.84 17.97
CA ARG A 61 -22.75 7.32 18.08
C ARG A 61 -23.03 6.32 16.95
N TRP A 62 -22.57 5.08 17.14
CA TRP A 62 -22.64 4.01 16.14
C TRP A 62 -24.07 3.81 15.60
N GLU A 63 -25.06 3.73 16.47
CA GLU A 63 -26.46 3.51 16.09
C GLU A 63 -27.00 4.63 15.18
N ASP A 64 -26.61 5.88 15.44
CA ASP A 64 -27.11 7.04 14.72
C ASP A 64 -26.33 7.37 13.45
N HIS A 65 -25.04 7.01 13.38
CA HIS A 65 -24.12 7.58 12.38
C HIS A 65 -23.32 6.54 11.59
N ALA A 66 -23.32 5.26 11.98
CA ALA A 66 -22.57 4.22 11.27
C ALA A 66 -22.94 4.13 9.78
N HIS A 67 -24.22 4.29 9.44
CA HIS A 67 -24.70 4.26 8.06
C HIS A 67 -24.19 5.42 7.19
N LEU A 68 -23.63 6.49 7.78
CA LEU A 68 -23.07 7.62 7.04
C LEU A 68 -21.64 7.34 6.55
N VAL A 69 -20.93 6.40 7.19
CA VAL A 69 -19.54 6.10 6.88
C VAL A 69 -19.46 5.31 5.57
N ARG A 70 -18.70 5.84 4.59
CA ARG A 70 -18.44 5.22 3.29
C ARG A 70 -16.98 4.83 3.10
N SER A 71 -16.07 5.50 3.80
CA SER A 71 -14.65 5.16 3.82
C SER A 71 -14.12 5.28 5.25
N LEU A 72 -13.33 4.29 5.68
CA LEU A 72 -12.62 4.29 6.94
C LEU A 72 -11.15 3.96 6.70
N THR A 73 -10.28 4.84 7.14
CA THR A 73 -8.82 4.64 7.14
C THR A 73 -8.32 4.65 8.57
N VAL A 74 -7.58 3.64 8.98
CA VAL A 74 -6.96 3.54 10.30
C VAL A 74 -5.46 3.59 10.13
N HIS A 75 -4.85 4.64 10.66
CA HIS A 75 -3.40 4.80 10.74
C HIS A 75 -2.93 4.39 12.12
N VAL A 76 -2.25 3.25 12.19
CA VAL A 76 -1.63 2.78 13.41
C VAL A 76 -0.26 3.40 13.51
N SER A 77 -0.04 4.15 14.58
CA SER A 77 1.19 4.90 14.80
C SER A 77 1.65 4.80 16.25
N ALA A 78 2.96 4.67 16.47
CA ALA A 78 3.55 4.68 17.79
C ALA A 78 3.31 6.03 18.47
N PRO A 79 2.98 6.03 19.77
CA PRO A 79 2.84 7.28 20.49
C PRO A 79 4.19 8.03 20.48
N PRO A 80 4.20 9.37 20.28
CA PRO A 80 5.44 10.15 20.09
C PRO A 80 6.49 10.00 21.20
N ARG A 81 6.07 9.58 22.40
CA ARG A 81 6.94 9.42 23.58
C ARG A 81 7.63 8.05 23.70
N MET A 82 7.27 7.07 22.87
CA MET A 82 7.75 5.68 23.03
C MET A 82 9.08 5.35 22.33
N ARG A 83 9.68 6.27 21.58
CA ARG A 83 10.91 5.99 20.82
C ARG A 83 12.14 5.65 21.69
N TYR A 84 12.04 5.79 23.02
CA TYR A 84 13.13 5.50 23.97
C TYR A 84 12.66 4.73 25.22
N SER A 85 11.48 4.12 25.17
CA SER A 85 10.88 3.47 26.33
C SER A 85 11.44 2.06 26.60
N SER A 86 11.37 1.61 27.85
CA SER A 86 11.69 0.23 28.23
C SER A 86 10.69 -0.77 27.65
N GLY A 87 11.12 -2.04 27.46
CA GLY A 87 10.31 -3.09 26.84
C GLY A 87 8.92 -3.30 27.47
N ALA A 88 8.77 -3.09 28.78
CA ALA A 88 7.47 -3.21 29.45
C ALA A 88 6.41 -2.19 28.97
N GLN A 89 6.83 -0.96 28.60
CA GLN A 89 5.89 0.04 28.07
C GLN A 89 5.43 -0.32 26.64
N MET A 90 6.26 -1.02 25.87
CA MET A 90 5.94 -1.45 24.51
C MET A 90 4.81 -2.50 24.53
N CYS A 91 4.90 -3.49 25.43
CA CYS A 91 3.86 -4.52 25.58
C CYS A 91 2.48 -3.90 25.88
N ASN A 92 2.40 -2.95 26.82
CA ASN A 92 1.14 -2.29 27.16
C ASN A 92 0.55 -1.51 25.98
N ALA A 93 1.39 -0.87 25.15
CA ALA A 93 0.92 -0.18 23.95
C ALA A 93 0.31 -1.17 22.95
N ARG A 94 0.99 -2.30 22.73
CA ARG A 94 0.54 -3.34 21.82
C ARG A 94 -0.79 -3.95 22.28
N ASP A 95 -0.90 -4.34 23.55
CA ASP A 95 -2.14 -4.91 24.10
C ASP A 95 -3.31 -3.93 23.98
N GLN A 96 -3.07 -2.65 24.23
CA GLN A 96 -4.08 -1.61 24.05
C GLN A 96 -4.48 -1.43 22.57
N ARG A 97 -3.52 -1.50 21.64
CA ARG A 97 -3.82 -1.44 20.20
C ARG A 97 -4.65 -2.64 19.76
N ASP A 98 -4.29 -3.83 20.19
CA ASP A 98 -5.05 -5.05 19.90
C ASP A 98 -6.48 -4.97 20.43
N LEU A 99 -6.66 -4.45 21.65
CA LEU A 99 -7.99 -4.23 22.22
C LEU A 99 -8.80 -3.24 21.39
N GLU A 100 -8.21 -2.10 21.00
CA GLU A 100 -8.88 -1.13 20.13
C GLU A 100 -9.24 -1.72 18.75
N MET A 101 -8.38 -2.55 18.16
CA MET A 101 -8.67 -3.21 16.90
C MET A 101 -9.76 -4.27 17.04
N ALA A 102 -9.78 -5.02 18.14
CA ALA A 102 -10.85 -5.96 18.45
C ALA A 102 -12.19 -5.23 18.58
N MET A 103 -12.24 -4.14 19.36
CA MET A 103 -13.42 -3.28 19.47
C MET A 103 -13.86 -2.70 18.13
N LEU A 104 -12.91 -2.26 17.30
CA LEU A 104 -13.22 -1.78 15.96
C LEU A 104 -13.84 -2.90 15.11
N SER A 105 -13.26 -4.10 15.14
CA SER A 105 -13.74 -5.25 14.35
C SER A 105 -15.20 -5.60 14.68
N GLU A 106 -15.59 -5.60 15.95
CA GLU A 106 -16.98 -5.84 16.37
C GLU A 106 -17.95 -4.78 15.82
N LYS A 107 -17.48 -3.55 15.62
CA LYS A 107 -18.31 -2.44 15.13
C LYS A 107 -18.32 -2.33 13.60
N LEU A 108 -17.35 -2.91 12.88
CA LEU A 108 -17.26 -2.83 11.42
C LEU A 108 -18.51 -3.36 10.73
N GLY A 109 -19.12 -4.42 11.26
CA GLY A 109 -20.36 -4.99 10.71
C GLY A 109 -21.54 -4.00 10.69
N GLY A 110 -21.55 -3.01 11.60
CA GLY A 110 -22.56 -1.94 11.64
C GLY A 110 -22.37 -0.85 10.58
N LEU A 111 -21.19 -0.77 9.95
CA LEU A 111 -20.91 0.19 8.88
C LEU A 111 -21.46 -0.30 7.54
N VAL A 112 -22.78 -0.54 7.45
CA VAL A 112 -23.45 -1.17 6.30
C VAL A 112 -23.20 -0.50 4.95
N ASN A 113 -22.75 0.75 4.95
CA ASN A 113 -22.47 1.56 3.77
C ASN A 113 -20.96 1.73 3.48
N LEU A 114 -20.07 1.10 4.28
CA LEU A 114 -18.63 1.17 4.11
C LEU A 114 -18.21 0.57 2.77
N ALA A 115 -17.75 1.40 1.85
CA ALA A 115 -17.30 0.99 0.54
C ALA A 115 -15.78 0.80 0.47
N SER A 116 -15.03 1.46 1.36
CA SER A 116 -13.58 1.44 1.38
C SER A 116 -13.04 1.32 2.81
N PHE A 117 -12.14 0.38 3.02
CA PHE A 117 -11.40 0.21 4.26
C PHE A 117 -9.90 0.24 3.98
N SER A 118 -9.15 1.01 4.77
CA SER A 118 -7.69 1.04 4.74
C SER A 118 -7.13 0.86 6.15
N LEU A 119 -6.22 -0.08 6.33
CA LEU A 119 -5.35 -0.19 7.51
C LEU A 119 -3.92 0.14 7.09
N HIS A 120 -3.30 1.12 7.74
CA HIS A 120 -1.94 1.54 7.48
C HIS A 120 -1.14 1.57 8.79
N ALA A 121 -0.16 0.69 8.93
CA ALA A 121 0.75 0.62 10.06
C ALA A 121 2.19 0.71 9.50
N PRO A 122 2.76 1.93 9.35
CA PRO A 122 4.07 2.08 8.75
C PRO A 122 5.17 1.50 9.65
N PHE A 123 6.18 0.93 9.02
CA PHE A 123 7.41 0.45 9.65
C PHE A 123 8.09 1.55 10.47
N ARG A 124 8.80 1.12 11.54
CA ARG A 124 9.55 1.94 12.52
C ARG A 124 8.74 2.55 13.64
N GLU A 125 7.46 2.21 13.72
CA GLU A 125 6.63 2.60 14.84
C GLU A 125 6.37 1.37 15.70
N VAL A 126 6.85 1.40 16.94
CA VAL A 126 6.66 0.39 18.01
C VAL A 126 5.21 -0.09 18.22
N ALA A 127 4.25 0.55 17.55
CA ALA A 127 2.85 0.12 17.51
C ALA A 127 2.62 -0.85 16.34
N SER A 128 3.03 -2.09 16.52
CA SER A 128 2.62 -3.20 15.67
C SER A 128 1.13 -3.51 15.85
N VAL A 129 0.52 -4.12 14.83
CA VAL A 129 -0.84 -4.68 14.89
C VAL A 129 -0.71 -6.19 14.86
N THR A 130 -1.36 -6.95 15.73
CA THR A 130 -1.24 -8.41 15.62
C THR A 130 -1.96 -8.96 14.39
N ARG A 131 -1.47 -10.08 13.86
CA ARG A 131 -2.16 -10.81 12.78
C ARG A 131 -3.60 -11.16 13.14
N ARG A 132 -3.83 -11.55 14.40
CA ARG A 132 -5.17 -11.80 14.93
C ARG A 132 -6.09 -10.58 14.78
N ALA A 133 -5.60 -9.38 15.10
CA ALA A 133 -6.36 -8.15 14.89
C ALA A 133 -6.64 -7.87 13.41
N VAL A 134 -5.66 -8.07 12.52
CA VAL A 134 -5.86 -7.92 11.06
C VAL A 134 -6.91 -8.91 10.55
N ILE A 135 -6.85 -10.18 10.97
CA ILE A 135 -7.81 -11.23 10.64
C ILE A 135 -9.22 -10.84 11.12
N ALA A 136 -9.36 -10.43 12.38
CA ALA A 136 -10.65 -10.02 12.95
C ALA A 136 -11.26 -8.84 12.17
N LEU A 137 -10.45 -7.85 11.78
CA LEU A 137 -10.91 -6.74 10.94
C LEU A 137 -11.42 -7.24 9.58
N LEU A 138 -10.66 -8.10 8.90
CA LEU A 138 -11.01 -8.65 7.58
C LEU A 138 -12.31 -9.46 7.61
N GLU A 139 -12.48 -10.31 8.62
CA GLU A 139 -13.65 -11.18 8.80
C GLU A 139 -14.93 -10.38 9.08
N ASN A 140 -14.81 -9.22 9.73
CA ASN A 140 -15.95 -8.36 10.06
C ASN A 140 -16.20 -7.23 9.04
N LEU A 141 -15.48 -7.20 7.92
CA LEU A 141 -15.73 -6.20 6.86
C LEU A 141 -17.13 -6.40 6.24
N PRO A 142 -17.99 -5.38 6.21
CA PRO A 142 -19.35 -5.49 5.68
C PRO A 142 -19.35 -5.75 4.17
N SER A 143 -20.36 -6.45 3.64
CA SER A 143 -20.47 -6.85 2.22
C SER A 143 -20.39 -5.69 1.23
N SER A 144 -20.73 -4.48 1.66
CA SER A 144 -20.63 -3.25 0.88
C SER A 144 -19.18 -2.78 0.64
N CYS A 145 -18.22 -3.27 1.42
CA CYS A 145 -16.81 -2.92 1.27
C CYS A 145 -16.26 -3.58 0.02
N THR A 146 -15.81 -2.75 -0.93
CA THR A 146 -15.32 -3.18 -2.26
C THR A 146 -13.94 -2.61 -2.57
N CYS A 147 -13.40 -1.74 -1.72
CA CYS A 147 -12.03 -1.22 -1.81
C CYS A 147 -11.30 -1.59 -0.52
N LEU A 148 -10.21 -2.34 -0.61
CA LEU A 148 -9.42 -2.77 0.54
C LEU A 148 -7.97 -2.34 0.40
N GLU A 149 -7.44 -1.71 1.43
CA GLU A 149 -6.00 -1.53 1.61
C GLU A 149 -5.58 -2.11 2.95
N ILE A 150 -4.68 -3.08 2.93
CA ILE A 150 -3.98 -3.57 4.12
C ILE A 150 -2.50 -3.30 3.88
N ASP A 151 -1.93 -2.43 4.68
CA ASP A 151 -0.52 -2.10 4.64
C ASP A 151 0.02 -2.06 6.06
N THR A 152 0.58 -3.19 6.49
CA THR A 152 1.11 -3.30 7.84
C THR A 152 2.58 -2.96 7.93
N ALA A 153 3.23 -2.54 6.84
CA ALA A 153 4.60 -2.09 6.95
C ALA A 153 5.65 -3.20 6.78
N ASP A 154 5.25 -4.46 7.11
CA ASP A 154 6.04 -5.52 7.77
C ASP A 154 5.87 -5.63 9.30
N SER A 155 5.11 -4.72 9.90
CA SER A 155 4.93 -4.53 11.34
C SER A 155 3.67 -5.19 11.90
N ASP A 156 3.13 -6.22 11.23
CA ASP A 156 2.19 -7.13 11.89
C ASP A 156 2.92 -8.21 12.66
N ASP A 157 2.86 -8.11 13.98
CA ASP A 157 3.60 -8.99 14.87
C ASP A 157 3.10 -10.42 14.75
N ARG A 158 4.06 -11.32 14.57
CA ARG A 158 3.86 -12.76 14.58
C ARG A 158 4.34 -13.32 15.92
N LEU A 159 3.46 -14.02 16.62
CA LEU A 159 3.85 -14.70 17.86
C LEU A 159 4.65 -15.97 17.54
N GLN A 160 5.62 -16.32 18.38
CA GLN A 160 6.35 -17.58 18.25
C GLN A 160 5.37 -18.76 18.28
N GLY A 161 5.43 -19.64 17.28
CA GLY A 161 4.53 -20.78 17.12
C GLY A 161 3.15 -20.43 16.55
N GLU A 162 2.89 -19.17 16.18
CA GLU A 162 1.64 -18.77 15.57
C GLU A 162 1.49 -19.35 14.16
N SER A 163 0.40 -20.08 13.95
CA SER A 163 -0.01 -20.67 12.67
C SER A 163 -1.05 -19.83 11.91
N LEU A 164 -1.37 -18.62 12.40
CA LEU A 164 -2.36 -17.76 11.77
C LEU A 164 -1.88 -17.24 10.41
N HIS A 165 -2.73 -17.42 9.40
CA HIS A 165 -2.49 -16.96 8.03
C HIS A 165 -3.47 -15.84 7.68
N VAL A 166 -3.00 -14.58 7.72
CA VAL A 166 -3.77 -13.42 7.20
C VAL A 166 -4.19 -13.64 5.74
N CYS A 167 -3.37 -14.38 4.98
CA CYS A 167 -3.65 -14.78 3.59
C CYS A 167 -4.99 -15.53 3.44
N GLU A 168 -5.39 -16.36 4.39
CA GLU A 168 -6.65 -17.12 4.30
C GLU A 168 -7.87 -16.20 4.45
N SER A 169 -7.81 -15.25 5.39
CA SER A 169 -8.85 -14.23 5.56
C SER A 169 -8.90 -13.29 4.36
N LEU A 170 -7.73 -12.91 3.80
CA LEU A 170 -7.67 -12.14 2.54
C LEU A 170 -8.31 -12.90 1.39
N ARG A 171 -8.03 -14.21 1.24
CA ARG A 171 -8.65 -15.07 0.21
C ARG A 171 -10.18 -15.06 0.30
N ALA A 172 -10.75 -15.03 1.51
CA ALA A 172 -12.19 -14.96 1.71
C ALA A 172 -12.80 -13.60 1.31
N VAL A 173 -12.05 -12.51 1.47
CA VAL A 173 -12.53 -11.14 1.21
C VAL A 173 -12.31 -10.71 -0.25
N LEU A 174 -11.24 -11.16 -0.90
CA LEU A 174 -10.86 -10.75 -2.24
C LEU A 174 -11.92 -10.93 -3.34
N PRO A 175 -12.76 -11.98 -3.38
CA PRO A 175 -13.75 -12.19 -4.44
C PRO A 175 -14.75 -11.04 -4.64
N ARG A 176 -15.06 -10.29 -3.58
CA ARG A 176 -15.97 -9.13 -3.60
C ARG A 176 -15.25 -7.79 -3.82
N MET A 177 -13.92 -7.76 -3.83
CA MET A 177 -13.16 -6.53 -4.01
C MET A 177 -13.15 -6.09 -5.47
N ARG A 178 -13.26 -4.77 -5.69
CA ARG A 178 -12.98 -4.09 -6.96
C ARG A 178 -11.55 -3.56 -6.98
N PHE A 179 -11.11 -3.01 -5.85
CA PHE A 179 -9.77 -2.46 -5.69
C PHE A 179 -9.14 -3.05 -4.43
N ALA A 180 -7.95 -3.62 -4.55
CA ALA A 180 -7.20 -4.16 -3.42
C ALA A 180 -5.74 -3.72 -3.45
N ARG A 181 -5.18 -3.33 -2.32
CA ARG A 181 -3.74 -3.13 -2.09
C ARG A 181 -3.33 -3.87 -0.83
N ILE A 182 -2.35 -4.74 -0.94
CA ILE A 182 -1.98 -5.68 0.13
C ILE A 182 -0.48 -5.65 0.33
N ARG A 183 -0.07 -5.35 1.56
CA ARG A 183 1.27 -5.54 2.11
C ARG A 183 1.13 -6.01 3.56
N THR A 184 1.60 -7.22 3.84
CA THR A 184 1.70 -7.77 5.20
C THR A 184 3.11 -8.27 5.49
N SER A 185 3.48 -8.47 6.75
CA SER A 185 4.78 -8.97 7.20
C SER A 185 5.18 -10.30 6.57
N ALA A 186 4.20 -11.15 6.26
CA ALA A 186 4.41 -12.32 5.45
C ALA A 186 3.20 -12.58 4.56
N MET A 187 3.46 -13.14 3.38
CA MET A 187 2.43 -13.51 2.41
C MET A 187 2.74 -14.86 1.76
N CYS A 188 1.72 -15.53 1.20
CA CYS A 188 1.91 -16.74 0.41
C CYS A 188 0.77 -16.95 -0.60
N CYS A 189 0.91 -17.97 -1.44
CA CYS A 189 -0.06 -18.42 -2.44
C CYS A 189 -1.48 -18.68 -1.89
N ALA A 190 -1.62 -19.00 -0.60
CA ALA A 190 -2.91 -19.29 0.04
C ALA A 190 -3.88 -18.10 -0.02
N MET A 191 -3.39 -16.90 -0.32
CA MET A 191 -4.22 -15.72 -0.59
C MET A 191 -5.05 -15.83 -1.88
N PHE A 192 -4.59 -16.62 -2.86
CA PHE A 192 -5.17 -16.65 -4.21
C PHE A 192 -5.77 -17.99 -4.61
N GLY A 193 -5.77 -18.98 -3.72
CA GLY A 193 -6.26 -20.32 -4.06
C GLY A 193 -6.14 -21.30 -2.90
N ASN A 194 -6.54 -22.54 -3.18
CA ASN A 194 -6.44 -23.68 -2.28
C ASN A 194 -5.42 -24.67 -2.81
N GLY A 195 -4.81 -25.46 -1.93
CA GLY A 195 -3.85 -26.50 -2.30
C GLY A 195 -2.40 -26.12 -1.97
N PRO A 196 -1.44 -26.94 -2.43
CA PRO A 196 -0.02 -26.75 -2.19
C PRO A 196 0.49 -25.51 -2.94
N ASP A 197 1.66 -25.04 -2.52
CA ASP A 197 2.29 -23.91 -3.18
C ASP A 197 2.76 -24.29 -4.59
N PRO A 198 2.33 -23.55 -5.63
CA PRO A 198 2.67 -23.86 -7.01
C PRO A 198 4.15 -23.68 -7.34
N ASN A 199 4.92 -22.96 -6.51
CA ASN A 199 6.36 -22.78 -6.70
C ASN A 199 7.21 -23.83 -5.95
N ARG A 200 6.59 -24.81 -5.28
CA ARG A 200 7.34 -25.86 -4.56
C ARG A 200 7.76 -26.95 -5.54
N ASP A 201 9.02 -27.41 -5.42
CA ASP A 201 9.52 -28.51 -6.25
C ASP A 201 8.61 -29.74 -6.09
N PRO A 202 8.07 -30.30 -7.19
CA PRO A 202 7.20 -31.46 -7.16
C PRO A 202 7.93 -32.76 -6.71
N GLY A 203 9.24 -32.70 -6.52
CA GLY A 203 10.10 -33.84 -6.21
C GLY A 203 10.14 -34.28 -4.75
N THR A 204 9.53 -33.54 -3.81
CA THR A 204 9.35 -34.05 -2.42
C THR A 204 8.10 -34.91 -2.35
N GLU A 205 8.22 -36.11 -2.89
CA GLU A 205 7.48 -37.37 -2.66
C GLU A 205 5.98 -37.30 -2.23
N ASP A 206 5.12 -37.69 -3.18
CA ASP A 206 4.32 -38.94 -3.16
C ASP A 206 2.91 -39.02 -2.52
N ASP A 207 2.17 -37.92 -2.40
CA ASP A 207 0.80 -37.97 -1.83
C ASP A 207 -0.29 -37.38 -2.75
N GLY A 208 -0.33 -37.74 -4.05
CA GLY A 208 -1.48 -37.46 -4.93
C GLY A 208 -2.07 -36.05 -4.81
N GLN A 209 -1.22 -35.06 -4.49
CA GLN A 209 -1.66 -33.88 -3.77
C GLN A 209 -2.41 -32.97 -4.74
N ALA A 210 -3.63 -32.58 -4.36
CA ALA A 210 -4.50 -31.78 -5.21
C ALA A 210 -3.75 -30.55 -5.74
N SER A 211 -3.77 -30.32 -7.06
CA SER A 211 -3.15 -29.15 -7.68
C SER A 211 -3.66 -27.84 -7.07
N PHE A 212 -2.85 -26.78 -7.15
CA PHE A 212 -3.29 -25.44 -6.73
C PHE A 212 -4.54 -25.02 -7.52
N ARG A 213 -5.61 -24.66 -6.81
CA ARG A 213 -6.89 -24.23 -7.37
C ARG A 213 -7.11 -22.76 -7.05
N PRO A 214 -7.00 -21.85 -8.04
CA PRO A 214 -7.18 -20.43 -7.78
C PRO A 214 -8.64 -20.10 -7.41
N ILE A 215 -8.83 -19.03 -6.65
CA ILE A 215 -10.16 -18.45 -6.40
C ILE A 215 -10.65 -17.66 -7.62
N ALA A 216 -11.94 -17.31 -7.65
CA ALA A 216 -12.46 -16.35 -8.62
C ALA A 216 -12.50 -14.95 -8.00
N LEU A 217 -12.08 -13.95 -8.79
CA LEU A 217 -12.11 -12.52 -8.51
C LEU A 217 -12.99 -11.78 -9.54
N PRO A 218 -14.30 -12.08 -9.61
CA PRO A 218 -15.18 -11.63 -10.70
C PRO A 218 -15.37 -10.11 -10.75
N HIS A 219 -15.12 -9.41 -9.64
CA HIS A 219 -15.32 -7.96 -9.54
C HIS A 219 -14.03 -7.15 -9.62
N MET A 220 -12.86 -7.80 -9.59
CA MET A 220 -11.57 -7.14 -9.48
C MET A 220 -11.28 -6.26 -10.69
N GLU A 221 -10.95 -4.99 -10.44
CA GLU A 221 -10.48 -4.01 -11.42
C GLU A 221 -9.01 -3.69 -11.20
N SER A 222 -8.56 -3.60 -9.94
CA SER A 222 -7.13 -3.47 -9.62
C SER A 222 -6.75 -4.22 -8.35
N LEU A 223 -5.72 -5.05 -8.44
CA LEU A 223 -5.07 -5.70 -7.31
C LEU A 223 -3.61 -5.30 -7.30
N LEU A 224 -3.12 -4.77 -6.18
CA LEU A 224 -1.71 -4.51 -5.95
C LEU A 224 -1.22 -5.33 -4.76
N VAL A 225 -0.20 -6.16 -4.96
CA VAL A 225 0.44 -6.94 -3.90
C VAL A 225 1.86 -6.44 -3.76
N ASN A 226 2.20 -5.88 -2.61
CA ASN A 226 3.54 -5.37 -2.35
C ASN A 226 4.33 -6.38 -1.51
N CYS A 227 5.25 -7.09 -2.17
CA CYS A 227 6.12 -8.12 -1.58
C CYS A 227 7.45 -7.55 -1.06
N ILE A 228 7.54 -6.23 -0.84
CA ILE A 228 8.72 -5.58 -0.27
C ILE A 228 8.42 -4.92 1.08
N THR A 229 9.38 -5.03 1.99
CA THR A 229 9.38 -4.22 3.21
C THR A 229 9.57 -2.73 2.86
N THR A 230 9.32 -1.85 3.82
CA THR A 230 9.58 -0.41 3.65
C THR A 230 11.06 -0.07 3.45
N ASP A 231 11.94 -0.87 4.05
CA ASP A 231 13.37 -0.80 3.81
C ASP A 231 13.74 -1.45 2.46
N CYS A 232 12.77 -1.89 1.65
CA CYS A 232 12.96 -2.57 0.36
C CYS A 232 13.80 -3.84 0.49
N TYR A 233 13.39 -4.74 1.37
CA TYR A 233 13.82 -6.14 1.40
C TYR A 233 12.68 -7.04 0.95
N ALA A 234 12.96 -8.29 0.59
CA ALA A 234 11.91 -9.24 0.29
C ALA A 234 11.13 -9.58 1.57
N LEU A 235 9.80 -9.58 1.49
CA LEU A 235 8.97 -10.05 2.58
C LEU A 235 9.05 -11.58 2.69
N PRO A 236 9.07 -12.16 3.90
CA PRO A 236 9.08 -13.60 4.09
C PRO A 236 7.76 -14.24 3.68
N ARG A 237 7.84 -15.53 3.37
CA ARG A 237 6.67 -16.39 3.22
C ARG A 237 6.09 -16.73 4.59
N CYS A 238 4.77 -16.94 4.68
CA CYS A 238 4.09 -17.22 5.95
C CYS A 238 4.67 -18.42 6.75
N GLN A 239 5.22 -19.43 6.05
CA GLN A 239 5.81 -20.62 6.67
C GLN A 239 7.26 -20.41 7.13
N HIS A 240 7.89 -19.28 6.78
CA HIS A 240 9.29 -19.04 7.11
C HIS A 240 9.49 -19.06 8.64
N PRO A 241 10.43 -19.85 9.17
CA PRO A 241 10.63 -20.00 10.61
C PRO A 241 11.42 -18.85 11.21
N ALA A 242 12.19 -18.08 10.43
CA ALA A 242 12.93 -16.95 10.99
C ALA A 242 12.00 -15.75 11.16
N TRP A 243 11.88 -15.33 12.42
CA TRP A 243 11.20 -14.10 12.85
C TRP A 243 12.17 -12.92 12.89
N ASP A 244 13.47 -13.21 12.85
CA ASP A 244 14.54 -12.21 12.84
C ASP A 244 14.67 -11.57 11.47
N ASP A 245 15.05 -10.28 11.48
CA ASP A 245 15.26 -9.32 10.39
C ASP A 245 16.32 -9.74 9.34
N GLY A 246 16.52 -11.04 9.14
CA GLY A 246 17.34 -11.59 8.09
C GLY A 246 16.88 -11.05 6.75
N LEU A 247 17.80 -10.36 6.07
CA LEU A 247 17.58 -9.83 4.74
C LEU A 247 17.35 -11.00 3.79
N LEU A 248 16.10 -11.27 3.43
CA LEU A 248 15.79 -12.31 2.46
C LEU A 248 16.16 -11.85 1.06
N ASP A 249 16.85 -12.72 0.34
CA ASP A 249 16.99 -12.60 -1.11
C ASP A 249 15.60 -12.73 -1.76
N PRO A 250 15.17 -11.78 -2.61
CA PRO A 250 13.94 -11.90 -3.39
C PRO A 250 13.79 -13.21 -4.17
N GLY A 251 14.91 -13.82 -4.59
CA GLY A 251 14.93 -15.10 -5.28
C GLY A 251 14.87 -16.31 -4.35
N SER A 252 14.95 -16.11 -3.03
CA SER A 252 14.89 -17.21 -2.06
C SER A 252 13.51 -17.91 -2.11
N PRO A 253 13.45 -19.24 -2.00
CA PRO A 253 12.19 -19.97 -1.84
C PRO A 253 11.42 -19.56 -0.57
N ASP A 254 12.11 -18.93 0.37
CA ASP A 254 11.57 -18.41 1.62
C ASP A 254 10.97 -17.00 1.50
N ALA A 255 11.25 -16.28 0.40
CA ALA A 255 10.59 -15.03 0.10
C ALA A 255 9.13 -15.28 -0.32
N CYS A 256 8.23 -14.34 -0.03
CA CYS A 256 6.85 -14.45 -0.48
C CYS A 256 6.72 -14.25 -2.00
N TRP A 257 7.69 -13.59 -2.63
CA TRP A 257 7.65 -13.22 -4.05
C TRP A 257 7.37 -14.43 -4.96
N PRO A 258 8.19 -15.50 -4.97
CA PRO A 258 7.94 -16.62 -5.89
C PRO A 258 6.58 -17.30 -5.66
N SER A 259 6.21 -17.51 -4.39
CA SER A 259 4.92 -18.10 -3.98
C SER A 259 3.72 -17.27 -4.47
N VAL A 260 3.77 -15.95 -4.27
CA VAL A 260 2.72 -15.01 -4.67
C VAL A 260 2.62 -14.91 -6.20
N THR A 261 3.74 -14.75 -6.90
CA THR A 261 3.71 -14.59 -8.36
C THR A 261 3.28 -15.86 -9.08
N ALA A 262 3.70 -17.04 -8.62
CA ALA A 262 3.27 -18.31 -9.21
C ALA A 262 1.75 -18.52 -9.06
N ALA A 263 1.20 -18.21 -7.88
CA ALA A 263 -0.24 -18.29 -7.64
C ALA A 263 -1.05 -17.29 -8.47
N LEU A 264 -0.56 -16.06 -8.59
CA LEU A 264 -1.19 -15.03 -9.43
C LEU A 264 -1.12 -15.37 -10.91
N GLN A 265 -0.04 -16.00 -11.37
CA GLN A 265 0.06 -16.46 -12.76
C GLN A 265 -1.01 -17.51 -13.06
N ILE A 266 -1.16 -18.53 -12.21
CA ILE A 266 -2.22 -19.54 -12.35
C ILE A 266 -3.61 -18.88 -12.30
N LEU A 267 -3.80 -17.91 -11.41
CA LEU A 267 -5.05 -17.15 -11.31
C LEU A 267 -5.37 -16.40 -12.60
N THR A 268 -4.41 -15.72 -13.22
CA THR A 268 -4.63 -14.97 -14.48
C THR A 268 -4.79 -15.86 -15.69
N ASP A 269 -4.15 -17.03 -15.70
CA ASP A 269 -4.27 -18.02 -16.78
C ASP A 269 -5.59 -18.80 -16.71
N THR A 270 -6.22 -18.84 -15.53
CA THR A 270 -7.50 -19.52 -15.33
C THR A 270 -8.64 -18.71 -15.95
N LYS A 271 -9.23 -19.25 -17.02
CA LYS A 271 -10.32 -18.62 -17.76
C LYS A 271 -11.49 -18.22 -16.83
N GLY A 272 -11.81 -16.94 -16.82
CA GLY A 272 -12.93 -16.38 -16.05
C GLY A 272 -12.65 -16.18 -14.55
N ALA A 273 -11.44 -16.50 -14.07
CA ALA A 273 -11.07 -16.23 -12.69
C ALA A 273 -10.89 -14.73 -12.42
N VAL A 274 -10.45 -13.94 -13.39
CA VAL A 274 -10.30 -12.48 -13.29
C VAL A 274 -10.91 -11.83 -14.52
N LYS A 275 -11.38 -10.57 -14.39
CA LYS A 275 -11.83 -9.79 -15.56
C LYS A 275 -10.68 -9.58 -16.56
N PRO A 276 -10.94 -9.60 -17.88
CA PRO A 276 -9.92 -9.38 -18.90
C PRO A 276 -9.26 -7.99 -18.85
N ASP A 277 -9.90 -6.99 -18.26
CA ASP A 277 -9.40 -5.62 -18.14
C ASP A 277 -8.85 -5.29 -16.74
N ALA A 278 -8.79 -6.28 -15.84
CA ALA A 278 -8.24 -6.08 -14.50
C ALA A 278 -6.72 -5.81 -14.56
N SER A 279 -6.27 -4.89 -13.71
CA SER A 279 -4.86 -4.62 -13.48
C SER A 279 -4.39 -5.34 -12.22
N ILE A 280 -3.68 -6.47 -12.38
CA ILE A 280 -3.01 -7.14 -11.24
C ILE A 280 -1.55 -6.70 -11.25
N THR A 281 -1.05 -6.20 -10.13
CA THR A 281 0.32 -5.71 -10.00
C THR A 281 0.97 -6.32 -8.76
N VAL A 282 2.20 -6.79 -8.90
CA VAL A 282 3.04 -7.29 -7.81
C VAL A 282 4.30 -6.45 -7.73
N MET A 283 4.61 -5.91 -6.56
CA MET A 283 5.84 -5.17 -6.32
C MET A 283 6.87 -6.05 -5.65
N GLY A 284 8.08 -6.03 -6.18
CA GLY A 284 9.20 -6.86 -5.77
C GLY A 284 10.45 -6.03 -5.61
N TYR A 285 11.41 -6.64 -4.93
CA TYR A 285 12.75 -6.09 -4.77
C TYR A 285 13.71 -6.87 -5.67
N THR A 286 14.79 -6.22 -6.09
CA THR A 286 15.89 -6.88 -6.79
C THR A 286 17.16 -6.57 -6.00
N LEU A 287 17.91 -7.60 -5.60
CA LEU A 287 19.18 -7.38 -4.92
C LEU A 287 20.16 -6.71 -5.88
N PRO A 288 21.02 -5.80 -5.41
CA PRO A 288 22.18 -5.39 -6.17
C PRO A 288 23.06 -6.62 -6.39
N GLY A 289 23.16 -7.06 -7.65
CA GLY A 289 23.96 -8.24 -8.03
C GLY A 289 25.47 -8.09 -7.79
N ASP A 290 25.93 -6.90 -7.37
CA ASP A 290 27.30 -6.65 -6.95
C ASP A 290 27.35 -5.52 -5.89
N PRO A 291 27.86 -5.76 -4.67
CA PRO A 291 27.95 -4.75 -3.61
C PRO A 291 28.85 -3.56 -3.97
N THR A 292 29.69 -3.66 -5.01
CA THR A 292 30.51 -2.54 -5.50
C THR A 292 29.72 -1.55 -6.37
N THR A 293 28.53 -1.93 -6.83
CA THR A 293 27.78 -1.09 -7.76
C THR A 293 26.92 -0.05 -7.07
N TRP A 294 26.37 -0.27 -5.87
CA TRP A 294 25.44 0.69 -5.25
C TRP A 294 25.25 0.51 -3.73
N PRO A 295 25.73 1.44 -2.88
CA PRO A 295 25.41 1.44 -1.45
C PRO A 295 24.17 2.26 -1.06
N TYR A 296 23.62 3.14 -1.91
CA TYR A 296 22.55 4.07 -1.50
C TYR A 296 21.41 4.22 -2.51
N GLY A 297 20.50 3.26 -2.40
CA GLY A 297 19.09 3.33 -2.78
C GLY A 297 18.65 2.05 -3.48
N ARG A 298 17.37 1.75 -3.43
CA ARG A 298 16.92 0.38 -3.70
C ARG A 298 16.00 0.40 -4.93
N PRO A 299 16.29 -0.40 -5.97
CA PRO A 299 15.37 -0.51 -7.10
C PRO A 299 14.10 -1.20 -6.61
N ILE A 300 12.99 -0.47 -6.67
CA ILE A 300 11.65 -1.03 -6.50
C ILE A 300 11.17 -1.42 -7.90
N SER A 301 10.81 -2.69 -8.09
CA SER A 301 10.21 -3.17 -9.32
C SER A 301 8.72 -3.34 -9.09
N ALA A 302 7.88 -2.57 -9.79
CA ALA A 302 6.46 -2.87 -9.89
C ALA A 302 6.21 -3.67 -11.16
N ARG A 303 5.42 -4.73 -11.09
CA ARG A 303 5.11 -5.60 -12.23
C ARG A 303 3.63 -5.77 -12.37
N THR A 304 3.07 -5.34 -13.49
CA THR A 304 1.67 -5.62 -13.81
C THR A 304 1.57 -6.98 -14.51
N ILE A 305 0.95 -7.95 -13.84
CA ILE A 305 0.45 -9.19 -14.42
C ILE A 305 -0.92 -8.84 -15.03
N SER A 306 -0.95 -8.49 -16.32
CA SER A 306 -2.20 -8.26 -17.05
C SER A 306 -2.39 -9.36 -18.09
N PRO A 307 -3.63 -9.77 -18.41
CA PRO A 307 -3.90 -10.65 -19.56
C PRO A 307 -3.50 -10.05 -20.91
N SER A 308 -3.14 -8.76 -20.95
CA SER A 308 -2.33 -8.16 -22.02
C SER A 308 -0.89 -7.95 -21.53
N PRO A 309 0.15 -8.52 -22.20
CA PRO A 309 1.52 -8.49 -21.70
C PRO A 309 2.08 -7.06 -21.71
N GLY A 310 2.47 -6.57 -20.53
CA GLY A 310 3.14 -5.29 -20.38
C GLY A 310 3.43 -4.97 -18.93
N SER A 311 4.70 -5.05 -18.50
CA SER A 311 5.13 -4.63 -17.16
C SER A 311 5.98 -3.37 -17.25
N CYS A 312 5.74 -2.37 -16.40
CA CYS A 312 6.50 -1.12 -16.39
C CYS A 312 7.27 -0.98 -15.08
N ALA A 313 8.60 -1.03 -15.12
CA ALA A 313 9.42 -0.67 -13.97
C ALA A 313 9.70 0.84 -14.05
N SER A 314 8.97 1.63 -13.25
CA SER A 314 9.12 3.08 -13.21
C SER A 314 10.06 3.51 -12.08
N ARG A 315 11.01 4.40 -12.38
CA ARG A 315 11.74 5.18 -11.36
C ARG A 315 11.31 6.63 -11.51
N ALA A 316 10.74 7.21 -10.46
CA ALA A 316 10.29 8.60 -10.53
C ALA A 316 11.49 9.53 -10.77
N ARG A 317 11.34 10.50 -11.67
CA ARG A 317 12.27 11.63 -11.79
C ARG A 317 12.06 12.57 -10.60
N GLY A 318 12.96 12.48 -9.64
CA GLY A 318 13.06 13.37 -8.49
C GLY A 318 13.99 12.76 -7.45
N THR A 319 14.68 13.58 -6.69
CA THR A 319 15.28 13.20 -5.40
C THR A 319 14.17 12.82 -4.44
N LEU A 320 13.66 11.61 -4.58
CA LEU A 320 12.73 11.02 -3.65
C LEU A 320 13.55 10.61 -2.42
N GLY A 321 13.61 11.53 -1.44
CA GLY A 321 14.41 11.36 -0.23
C GLY A 321 13.86 10.35 0.76
N SER A 322 12.65 9.81 0.54
CA SER A 322 12.02 8.79 1.39
C SER A 322 11.30 7.73 0.56
N SER A 323 11.26 6.50 1.08
CA SER A 323 10.44 5.39 0.55
C SER A 323 8.99 5.82 0.33
N ASP A 324 8.43 6.62 1.23
CA ASP A 324 7.07 7.18 1.16
C ASP A 324 6.79 7.98 -0.12
N ALA A 325 7.83 8.51 -0.77
CA ALA A 325 7.69 9.26 -2.01
C ALA A 325 7.92 8.38 -3.26
N ILE A 326 8.66 7.28 -3.12
CA ILE A 326 8.93 6.32 -4.21
C ILE A 326 7.77 5.37 -4.39
N GLU A 327 7.27 4.82 -3.28
CA GLU A 327 6.25 3.79 -3.30
C GLU A 327 5.00 4.23 -4.07
N PRO A 328 4.37 5.40 -3.82
CA PRO A 328 3.21 5.82 -4.60
C PRO A 328 3.48 5.93 -6.10
N VAL A 329 4.72 6.23 -6.53
CA VAL A 329 5.06 6.31 -7.95
C VAL A 329 5.26 4.93 -8.55
N ALA A 330 5.94 4.03 -7.82
CA ALA A 330 6.10 2.63 -8.23
C ALA A 330 4.73 1.94 -8.34
N GLU A 331 3.76 2.33 -7.51
CA GLU A 331 2.37 1.90 -7.57
C GLU A 331 1.54 2.57 -8.68
N ASP A 332 2.14 3.40 -9.56
CA ASP A 332 1.45 4.27 -10.54
C ASP A 332 0.31 5.10 -9.92
N HIS A 333 0.50 5.49 -8.67
CA HIS A 333 -0.49 6.18 -7.86
C HIS A 333 -1.85 5.48 -7.85
N ASN A 334 -1.88 4.15 -7.94
CA ASN A 334 -3.12 3.35 -7.89
C ASN A 334 -3.96 3.67 -6.64
N TRP A 335 -3.30 4.05 -5.55
CA TRP A 335 -3.92 4.52 -4.32
C TRP A 335 -3.47 5.94 -3.99
N VAL A 336 -4.41 6.87 -4.00
CA VAL A 336 -4.17 8.31 -3.89
C VAL A 336 -4.50 8.78 -2.48
N ALA A 337 -3.54 9.45 -1.84
CA ALA A 337 -3.76 10.12 -0.57
C ALA A 337 -4.65 11.36 -0.77
N VAL A 338 -5.65 11.53 0.10
CA VAL A 338 -6.51 12.71 0.13
C VAL A 338 -6.27 13.54 1.39
N TYR A 339 -6.52 14.83 1.32
CA TYR A 339 -6.58 15.69 2.50
C TYR A 339 -7.62 15.12 3.47
N GLY A 340 -7.24 15.07 4.75
CA GLY A 340 -7.99 14.35 5.79
C GLY A 340 -7.30 13.05 6.21
N GLY A 341 -6.41 12.48 5.38
CA GLY A 341 -5.58 11.33 5.75
C GLY A 341 -6.06 9.99 5.18
N SER A 342 -7.22 9.93 4.53
CA SER A 342 -7.64 8.71 3.82
C SER A 342 -6.78 8.47 2.57
N ARG A 343 -6.68 7.20 2.17
CA ARG A 343 -6.23 6.80 0.82
C ARG A 343 -7.39 6.16 0.10
N LEU A 344 -7.54 6.46 -1.19
CA LEU A 344 -8.64 5.95 -2.01
C LEU A 344 -8.09 5.48 -3.36
N PRO A 345 -8.73 4.49 -4.02
CA PRO A 345 -8.34 4.09 -5.36
C PRO A 345 -8.38 5.26 -6.35
N ARG A 346 -7.39 5.35 -7.24
CA ARG A 346 -7.28 6.40 -8.25
C ARG A 346 -8.53 6.52 -9.13
N PRO A 347 -9.18 5.43 -9.60
CA PRO A 347 -10.41 5.54 -10.38
C PRO A 347 -11.57 6.17 -9.60
N VAL A 348 -11.66 5.88 -8.30
CA VAL A 348 -12.68 6.45 -7.40
C VAL A 348 -12.48 7.95 -7.23
N VAL A 349 -11.24 8.38 -7.03
CA VAL A 349 -10.89 9.81 -6.93
C VAL A 349 -11.10 10.53 -8.27
N ALA A 350 -10.72 9.90 -9.38
CA ALA A 350 -10.89 10.48 -10.71
C ALA A 350 -12.37 10.67 -11.08
N ALA A 351 -13.25 9.75 -10.67
CA ALA A 351 -14.69 9.89 -10.83
C ALA A 351 -15.24 11.15 -10.12
N GLU A 352 -14.81 11.40 -8.88
CA GLU A 352 -15.17 12.63 -8.16
C GLU A 352 -14.67 13.89 -8.89
N MET A 353 -13.45 13.87 -9.42
CA MET A 353 -12.90 15.01 -10.18
C MET A 353 -13.67 15.30 -11.47
N ARG A 354 -14.31 14.29 -12.06
CA ARG A 354 -15.21 14.44 -13.21
C ARG A 354 -16.65 14.82 -12.82
N GLY A 355 -16.95 14.96 -11.53
CA GLY A 355 -18.30 15.23 -11.02
C GLY A 355 -19.23 14.03 -11.02
N GLU A 356 -18.69 12.81 -11.17
CA GLU A 356 -19.46 11.57 -11.11
C GLU A 356 -19.72 11.17 -9.65
N ARG A 357 -20.74 10.32 -9.42
CA ARG A 357 -21.04 9.81 -8.08
C ARG A 357 -19.90 8.94 -7.58
N SER A 358 -19.16 9.44 -6.59
CA SER A 358 -18.02 8.74 -5.98
C SER A 358 -18.07 8.72 -4.45
N ILE A 359 -17.41 7.76 -3.82
CA ILE A 359 -17.19 7.76 -2.36
C ILE A 359 -16.19 8.84 -1.95
N ALA A 360 -15.34 9.31 -2.87
CA ALA A 360 -14.38 10.40 -2.67
C ALA A 360 -15.02 11.81 -2.58
N MET A 361 -16.35 11.89 -2.42
CA MET A 361 -17.08 13.16 -2.42
C MET A 361 -16.55 14.17 -1.40
N GLY A 362 -16.14 15.33 -1.91
CA GLY A 362 -15.56 16.40 -1.10
C GLY A 362 -14.15 16.12 -0.57
N CYS A 363 -13.51 15.03 -0.99
CA CYS A 363 -12.09 14.81 -0.76
C CYS A 363 -11.27 15.65 -1.75
N LEU A 364 -10.15 16.19 -1.27
CA LEU A 364 -9.15 16.80 -2.14
C LEU A 364 -7.94 15.89 -2.25
N VAL A 365 -7.40 15.73 -3.44
CA VAL A 365 -6.17 14.95 -3.64
C VAL A 365 -5.01 15.70 -2.99
N LYS A 366 -4.27 15.00 -2.12
CA LYS A 366 -2.98 15.51 -1.64
C LYS A 366 -2.01 15.38 -2.82
N PRO A 367 -1.40 16.47 -3.30
CA PRO A 367 -0.46 16.39 -4.40
C PRO A 367 0.68 15.45 -4.01
N ALA A 368 1.07 14.57 -4.94
CA ALA A 368 2.27 13.77 -4.76
C ALA A 368 3.44 14.72 -4.47
N TYR A 369 4.31 14.34 -3.54
CA TYR A 369 5.51 15.12 -3.22
C TYR A 369 6.58 14.91 -4.29
N LEU A 370 6.22 15.25 -5.53
CA LEU A 370 7.10 15.23 -6.69
C LEU A 370 7.54 16.67 -6.93
N LYS A 371 8.86 16.87 -6.95
CA LYS A 371 9.47 18.15 -7.32
C LYS A 371 10.11 17.96 -8.69
N SER A 372 9.89 18.93 -9.58
CA SER A 372 10.72 19.02 -10.77
C SER A 372 12.18 19.23 -10.35
N ALA A 373 13.12 18.83 -11.21
CA ALA A 373 14.53 19.02 -10.95
C ALA A 373 14.85 20.51 -10.65
N ALA A 374 14.27 21.42 -11.43
CA ALA A 374 14.41 22.86 -11.23
C ALA A 374 13.90 23.32 -9.86
N LYS A 375 12.71 22.88 -9.43
CA LYS A 375 12.16 23.23 -8.11
C LYS A 375 13.02 22.68 -6.98
N TRP A 376 13.50 21.45 -7.11
CA TRP A 376 14.39 20.87 -6.09
C TRP A 376 15.72 21.64 -5.99
N LEU A 377 16.33 22.01 -7.12
CA LEU A 377 17.56 22.83 -7.14
C LEU A 377 17.34 24.22 -6.53
N GLN A 378 16.18 24.84 -6.81
CA GLN A 378 15.80 26.12 -6.22
C GLN A 378 15.71 26.04 -4.69
N GLU A 379 15.14 24.97 -4.17
CA GLU A 379 14.96 24.75 -2.72
C GLU A 379 16.21 24.22 -2.02
N ASN A 380 17.20 23.71 -2.77
CA ASN A 380 18.43 23.13 -2.23
C ASN A 380 19.66 23.72 -2.94
N PRO A 381 19.87 25.04 -2.84
CA PRO A 381 20.97 25.71 -3.54
C PRO A 381 22.32 25.12 -3.11
N GLY A 382 23.18 24.84 -4.09
CA GLY A 382 24.50 24.25 -3.87
C GLY A 382 24.52 22.74 -3.64
N GLN A 383 23.35 22.09 -3.54
CA GLN A 383 23.26 20.64 -3.50
C GLN A 383 22.96 20.10 -4.90
N ILE A 384 23.67 19.05 -5.31
CA ILE A 384 23.38 18.30 -6.53
C ILE A 384 23.41 16.82 -6.17
N PRO A 385 22.35 16.06 -6.46
CA PRO A 385 22.34 14.62 -6.23
C PRO A 385 23.46 13.95 -7.03
N THR A 386 24.18 13.02 -6.43
CA THR A 386 25.31 12.32 -7.07
C THR A 386 24.96 11.75 -8.44
N HIS A 387 23.73 11.23 -8.60
CA HIS A 387 23.27 10.72 -9.90
C HIS A 387 23.12 11.82 -10.96
N TRP A 388 22.61 13.00 -10.63
CA TRP A 388 22.58 14.13 -11.57
C TRP A 388 23.98 14.62 -11.91
N LEU A 389 24.90 14.64 -10.93
CA LEU A 389 26.29 14.99 -11.21
C LEU A 389 26.93 14.00 -12.18
N ASN A 390 26.73 12.70 -11.96
CA ASN A 390 27.24 11.67 -12.85
C ASN A 390 26.63 11.75 -14.25
N GLU A 391 25.31 11.98 -14.37
CA GLU A 391 24.64 12.21 -15.65
C GLU A 391 25.21 13.44 -16.38
N ASN A 392 25.44 14.54 -15.66
CA ASN A 392 26.03 15.76 -16.21
C ASN A 392 27.49 15.52 -16.67
N GLN A 393 28.28 14.79 -15.89
CA GLN A 393 29.66 14.46 -16.25
C GLN A 393 29.72 13.53 -17.47
N CYS A 394 28.83 12.54 -17.54
CA CYS A 394 28.77 11.59 -18.65
C CYS A 394 28.13 12.21 -19.91
N GLY A 395 27.33 13.27 -19.76
CA GLY A 395 26.56 13.88 -20.85
C GLY A 395 25.38 13.02 -21.31
N LEU A 396 24.93 12.06 -20.49
CA LEU A 396 23.87 11.11 -20.84
C LEU A 396 23.13 10.61 -19.60
N LYS A 397 21.92 10.10 -19.82
CA LYS A 397 21.10 9.52 -18.74
C LYS A 397 21.62 8.16 -18.34
N LEU A 398 22.00 8.03 -17.07
CA LEU A 398 22.51 6.77 -16.51
C LEU A 398 21.38 5.86 -15.99
N PHE A 399 20.19 6.43 -15.82
CA PHE A 399 19.00 5.71 -15.39
C PHE A 399 17.82 5.97 -16.33
N THR A 400 17.15 4.89 -16.72
CA THR A 400 15.86 4.94 -17.39
C THR A 400 14.92 3.93 -16.72
N ALA A 401 13.63 4.23 -16.74
CA ALA A 401 12.61 3.22 -16.48
C ALA A 401 12.78 2.10 -17.51
N GLU A 402 12.65 0.85 -17.06
CA GLU A 402 12.78 -0.33 -17.91
C GLU A 402 11.41 -1.00 -17.99
N LYS A 403 10.89 -1.19 -19.20
CA LYS A 403 9.66 -1.95 -19.42
C LYS A 403 10.07 -3.37 -19.79
N ARG A 404 9.65 -4.37 -19.02
CA ARG A 404 9.88 -5.79 -19.33
C ARG A 404 8.60 -6.43 -19.85
N GLU A 405 8.72 -7.26 -20.88
CA GLU A 405 7.60 -7.93 -21.54
C GLU A 405 8.02 -9.36 -21.90
N GLY A 406 7.08 -10.24 -22.25
CA GLY A 406 7.38 -11.64 -22.56
C GLY A 406 8.01 -12.37 -21.37
N GLU A 407 8.84 -13.37 -21.59
CA GLU A 407 9.41 -14.23 -20.51
C GLU A 407 10.14 -13.45 -19.40
N GLU A 408 10.64 -12.25 -19.70
CA GLU A 408 11.33 -11.40 -18.73
C GLU A 408 10.39 -10.61 -17.81
N TYR A 409 9.06 -10.66 -18.01
CA TYR A 409 8.14 -9.85 -17.23
C TYR A 409 8.22 -10.18 -15.72
N LEU A 410 8.60 -11.40 -15.31
CA LEU A 410 8.89 -11.79 -13.91
C LEU A 410 10.38 -11.82 -13.54
N SER A 411 11.30 -11.53 -14.48
CA SER A 411 12.75 -11.59 -14.25
C SER A 411 13.17 -10.73 -13.05
N LEU A 412 13.75 -11.33 -12.01
CA LEU A 412 14.30 -10.64 -10.83
C LEU A 412 15.65 -9.97 -11.09
N GLU A 413 16.11 -9.90 -12.35
CA GLU A 413 17.37 -9.25 -12.67
C GLU A 413 17.32 -7.76 -12.27
N PRO A 414 18.35 -7.25 -11.56
CA PRO A 414 18.35 -5.87 -11.11
C PRO A 414 18.39 -4.91 -12.29
N ILE A 415 17.64 -3.81 -12.19
CA ILE A 415 17.79 -2.68 -13.11
C ILE A 415 19.16 -2.07 -12.86
N ARG A 416 20.05 -2.18 -13.85
CA ARG A 416 21.44 -1.73 -13.72
C ARG A 416 21.54 -0.26 -14.10
N GLU A 417 22.24 0.51 -13.28
CA GLU A 417 22.69 1.84 -13.71
C GLU A 417 23.67 1.69 -14.86
N TRP A 418 23.41 2.38 -15.97
CA TRP A 418 24.28 2.29 -17.13
C TRP A 418 25.63 2.95 -16.84
N THR A 419 26.72 2.24 -17.12
CA THR A 419 28.09 2.77 -17.06
C THR A 419 28.60 2.88 -18.49
N PRO A 420 28.67 4.10 -19.06
CA PRO A 420 29.02 4.28 -20.46
C PRO A 420 30.45 3.82 -20.75
N ALA A 421 30.71 3.43 -21.99
CA ALA A 421 32.05 3.05 -22.42
C ALA A 421 33.07 4.18 -22.13
N GLY A 422 34.23 3.81 -21.60
CA GLY A 422 35.26 4.78 -21.20
C GLY A 422 35.05 5.42 -19.82
N TRP A 423 34.01 5.03 -19.08
CA TRP A 423 33.80 5.46 -17.69
C TRP A 423 33.97 4.31 -16.71
N ILE A 424 34.41 4.63 -15.49
CA ILE A 424 34.48 3.69 -14.36
C ILE A 424 33.85 4.33 -13.13
N ARG A 425 33.21 3.51 -12.29
CA ARG A 425 32.68 3.93 -10.98
C ARG A 425 33.80 3.92 -9.96
N GLY A 426 33.94 5.01 -9.20
CA GLY A 426 34.81 5.02 -8.03
C GLY A 426 34.28 4.07 -6.96
N SER A 427 35.15 3.23 -6.38
CA SER A 427 34.78 2.18 -5.42
C SER A 427 34.11 2.69 -4.15
N HIS A 428 34.23 3.98 -3.79
CA HIS A 428 33.74 4.52 -2.51
C HIS A 428 32.84 5.77 -2.65
N ASN A 429 33.01 6.57 -3.70
CA ASN A 429 32.37 7.89 -3.75
C ASN A 429 31.21 7.96 -4.76
N MET A 430 30.86 6.84 -5.41
CA MET A 430 29.83 6.74 -6.46
C MET A 430 30.02 7.69 -7.67
N PHE A 431 31.07 8.52 -7.68
CA PHE A 431 31.36 9.41 -8.79
C PHE A 431 31.92 8.64 -9.99
N MET A 432 31.41 9.01 -11.16
CA MET A 432 31.90 8.53 -12.43
C MET A 432 33.20 9.24 -12.78
N ARG A 433 34.22 8.50 -13.24
CA ARG A 433 35.46 9.09 -13.77
C ARG A 433 35.82 8.46 -15.11
N ARG A 434 36.42 9.25 -16.01
CA ARG A 434 36.95 8.71 -17.26
C ARG A 434 38.07 7.72 -16.97
N ARG A 435 38.03 6.58 -17.66
CA ARG A 435 39.11 5.61 -17.68
C ARG A 435 40.29 6.26 -18.39
N MET A 436 41.40 6.47 -17.69
CA MET A 436 42.63 6.89 -18.34
C MET A 436 43.11 5.74 -19.22
N VAL A 437 43.24 5.98 -20.52
CA VAL A 437 43.91 5.05 -21.43
C VAL A 437 45.38 5.13 -21.04
N ARG A 438 45.92 4.03 -20.50
CA ARG A 438 47.34 3.89 -20.24
C ARG A 438 48.05 3.39 -21.48
#